data_AF-A0A7X6AQA9-F1
#
_entry.id   AF-A0A7X6AQA9-F1
#
_cell.length_a   1.000
_cell.length_b   1.000
_cell.length_c   1.000
_cell.angle_alpha   90.00
_cell.angle_beta   90.00
_cell.angle_gamma   90.00
#
_symmetry.space_group_name_H-M   'P 1'
#
loop_
_entity.id
_entity.type
_entity.pdbx_description
1 polymer ?
#
loop_
_entity_poly.entity_id
_entity_poly.type
_entity_poly.pdbx_seq_one_letter_code
_entity_poly.pdbx_strand_id
1 'polypeptide(L)'
;MEREYYYNDAGVQMDRYAASLEARYLQALGHDAPFPDDGYPGQYVIDWAAEAVAEVGEDWLELEGDERRTAIRVWGLTRAMRDIEETLELARI
;
A
#
# COMPACT_ATOMS: atom_id res chain seq x y z
N MET A 1 -16.99 -9.99 -22.69
CA MET A 1 -16.49 -8.65 -22.32
C MET A 1 -16.31 -8.49 -20.80
N GLU A 2 -17.07 -9.20 -19.95
CA GLU A 2 -16.99 -9.04 -18.47
C GLU A 2 -15.64 -9.41 -17.83
N ARG A 3 -14.91 -10.41 -18.35
CA ARG A 3 -13.63 -10.86 -17.77
C ARG A 3 -12.48 -9.87 -17.97
N GLU A 4 -12.49 -9.13 -19.08
CA GLU A 4 -11.42 -8.17 -19.41
C GLU A 4 -11.57 -6.86 -18.63
N TYR A 5 -12.81 -6.40 -18.44
CA TYR A 5 -13.13 -5.23 -17.63
C TYR A 5 -12.76 -5.44 -16.14
N TYR A 6 -13.10 -6.60 -15.56
CA TYR A 6 -12.79 -6.92 -14.16
C TYR A 6 -11.27 -6.96 -13.87
N TYR A 7 -10.48 -7.45 -14.83
CA TYR A 7 -9.02 -7.49 -14.71
C TYR A 7 -8.41 -6.09 -14.77
N ASN A 8 -8.93 -5.24 -15.66
CA ASN A 8 -8.45 -3.86 -15.80
C ASN A 8 -8.75 -3.02 -14.54
N ASP A 9 -9.97 -3.16 -13.98
CA ASP A 9 -10.35 -2.45 -12.75
C ASP A 9 -9.51 -2.90 -11.55
N ALA A 10 -9.22 -4.19 -11.41
CA ALA A 10 -8.36 -4.70 -10.33
C ALA A 10 -6.94 -4.12 -10.41
N GLY A 11 -6.39 -3.94 -11.61
CA GLY A 11 -5.09 -3.29 -11.81
C GLY A 11 -5.10 -1.85 -11.31
N VAL A 12 -6.06 -1.05 -11.79
CA VAL A 12 -6.22 0.37 -11.45
C VAL A 12 -6.44 0.58 -9.95
N GLN A 13 -7.32 -0.22 -9.33
CA GLN A 13 -7.57 -0.13 -7.89
C GLN A 13 -6.31 -0.43 -7.08
N MET A 14 -5.51 -1.39 -7.53
CA MET A 14 -4.28 -1.72 -6.83
C MET A 14 -3.18 -0.65 -7.04
N ASP A 15 -3.17 0.04 -8.18
CA ASP A 15 -2.23 1.14 -8.42
C ASP A 15 -2.54 2.32 -7.52
N ARG A 16 -3.83 2.67 -7.40
CA ARG A 16 -4.31 3.69 -6.45
C ARG A 16 -3.92 3.36 -5.02
N TYR A 17 -4.07 2.09 -4.63
CA TYR A 17 -3.69 1.62 -3.31
C TYR A 17 -2.18 1.77 -3.06
N ALA A 18 -1.35 1.30 -3.99
CA ALA A 18 0.11 1.42 -3.89
C ALA A 18 0.57 2.89 -3.85
N ALA A 19 0.00 3.75 -4.69
CA ALA A 19 0.29 5.18 -4.69
C ALA A 19 -0.10 5.87 -3.37
N SER A 20 -1.19 5.43 -2.76
CA SER A 20 -1.64 5.94 -1.46
C SER A 20 -0.68 5.54 -0.34
N LEU A 21 -0.27 4.27 -0.30
CA LEU A 21 0.74 3.79 0.63
C LEU A 21 2.08 4.51 0.42
N GLU A 22 2.52 4.70 -0.83
CA GLU A 22 3.75 5.42 -1.15
C GLU A 22 3.70 6.85 -0.62
N ALA A 23 2.62 7.59 -0.88
CA ALA A 23 2.48 8.95 -0.38
C ALA A 23 2.56 8.99 1.15
N ARG A 24 1.90 8.07 1.86
CA ARG A 24 1.94 8.01 3.33
C ARG A 24 3.30 7.58 3.87
N TYR A 25 3.98 6.64 3.21
CA TYR A 25 5.32 6.19 3.57
C TYR A 25 6.33 7.35 3.46
N LEU A 26 6.30 8.08 2.35
CA LEU A 26 7.13 9.27 2.14
C LEU A 26 6.82 10.38 3.15
N GLN A 27 5.53 10.66 3.42
CA GLN A 27 5.12 11.63 4.44
C GLN A 27 5.60 11.24 5.85
N ALA A 28 5.54 9.95 6.20
CA ALA A 28 6.01 9.44 7.49
C ALA A 28 7.52 9.60 7.67
N LEU A 29 8.29 9.57 6.57
CA LEU A 29 9.73 9.90 6.53
C LEU A 29 10.01 11.41 6.46
N GLY A 30 8.98 12.25 6.46
CA GLY A 30 9.11 13.71 6.47
C GLY A 30 9.27 14.35 5.08
N HIS A 31 9.02 13.61 4.00
CA HIS A 31 9.01 14.16 2.65
C HIS A 31 7.68 14.82 2.31
N ASP A 32 7.75 15.89 1.51
CA ASP A 32 6.56 16.48 0.90
C ASP A 32 6.10 15.61 -0.27
N ALA A 33 5.18 14.71 0.01
CA ALA A 33 4.54 13.84 -0.97
C ALA A 33 3.03 14.12 -0.99
N PRO A 34 2.48 14.69 -2.08
CA PRO A 34 1.06 14.94 -2.18
C PRO A 34 0.28 13.61 -2.18
N PHE A 35 -0.82 13.57 -1.43
CA PHE A 35 -1.69 12.41 -1.43
C PHE A 35 -2.52 12.38 -2.73
N PRO A 36 -2.66 11.23 -3.43
CA PRO A 36 -3.45 11.16 -4.66
C PRO A 36 -4.92 11.49 -4.44
N ASP A 37 -5.54 12.26 -5.35
CA ASP A 37 -6.97 12.63 -5.26
C ASP A 37 -7.91 11.42 -5.30
N ASP A 38 -7.51 10.35 -6.00
CA ASP A 38 -8.21 9.07 -6.09
C ASP A 38 -7.56 7.96 -5.25
N GLY A 39 -6.72 8.38 -4.29
CA GLY A 39 -6.08 7.48 -3.33
C GLY A 39 -7.06 6.92 -2.30
N TYR A 40 -6.62 5.88 -1.59
CA TYR A 40 -7.34 5.23 -0.51
C TYR A 40 -7.16 6.01 0.81
N PRO A 41 -8.19 6.72 1.31
CA PRO A 41 -8.03 7.61 2.46
C PRO A 41 -8.13 6.90 3.81
N GLY A 42 -8.11 5.56 3.83
CA GLY A 42 -8.33 4.78 5.05
C GLY A 42 -7.21 4.96 6.08
N GLN A 43 -7.57 4.99 7.36
CA GLN A 43 -6.61 5.08 8.47
C GLN A 43 -5.58 3.94 8.42
N TYR A 44 -6.00 2.74 8.01
CA TYR A 44 -5.12 1.59 7.83
C TYR A 44 -3.95 1.86 6.86
N VAL A 45 -4.12 2.73 5.85
CA VAL A 45 -3.04 3.11 4.92
C VAL A 45 -1.96 3.93 5.64
N ILE A 46 -2.36 4.77 6.58
CA ILE A 46 -1.43 5.54 7.43
C ILE A 46 -0.70 4.59 8.38
N ASP A 47 -1.46 3.71 9.04
CA ASP A 47 -0.92 2.78 10.03
C ASP A 47 0.07 1.79 9.37
N TRP A 48 -0.30 1.24 8.21
CA TRP A 48 0.57 0.35 7.45
C TRP A 48 1.76 1.08 6.83
N ALA A 49 1.62 2.35 6.42
CA ALA A 49 2.79 3.12 6.00
C ALA A 49 3.79 3.34 7.16
N ALA A 50 3.30 3.60 8.38
CA ALA A 50 4.16 3.69 9.55
C ALA A 50 4.83 2.34 9.89
N GLU A 51 4.12 1.22 9.72
CA GLU A 51 4.68 -0.12 9.86
C GLU A 51 5.76 -0.39 8.79
N ALA A 52 5.52 0.00 7.54
CA ALA A 52 6.53 -0.10 6.47
C ALA A 52 7.78 0.73 6.79
N VAL A 53 7.63 1.95 7.32
CA VAL A 53 8.77 2.75 7.80
C VAL A 53 9.51 2.05 8.95
N ALA A 54 8.79 1.40 9.87
CA ALA A 54 9.42 0.67 10.97
C ALA A 54 10.19 -0.59 10.49
N GLU A 55 9.70 -1.28 9.47
CA GLU A 55 10.34 -2.48 8.91
C GLU A 55 11.48 -2.15 7.94
N VAL A 56 11.30 -1.15 7.08
CA VAL A 56 12.16 -0.86 5.92
C VAL A 56 13.00 0.41 6.11
N GLY A 57 12.57 1.33 6.97
CA GLY A 57 13.27 2.61 7.17
C GLY A 57 13.26 3.45 5.90
N GLU A 58 14.43 3.96 5.51
CA GLU A 58 14.65 4.83 4.36
C GLU A 58 15.08 4.05 3.10
N ASP A 59 15.23 2.73 3.16
CA ASP A 59 15.85 1.92 2.10
C ASP A 59 15.13 2.07 0.74
N TRP A 60 13.79 2.22 0.75
CA TRP A 60 13.04 2.40 -0.49
C TRP A 60 13.20 3.79 -1.12
N LEU A 61 13.71 4.79 -0.39
CA LEU A 61 14.01 6.11 -0.97
C LEU A 61 15.11 6.02 -2.04
N GLU A 62 15.99 5.04 -1.95
CA GLU A 62 17.06 4.80 -2.93
C GLU A 62 16.55 4.14 -4.22
N LEU A 63 15.33 3.61 -4.23
CA LEU A 63 14.72 3.00 -5.40
C LEU A 63 14.12 4.06 -6.33
N GLU A 64 14.21 3.79 -7.63
CA GLU A 64 13.52 4.58 -8.66
C GLU A 64 12.00 4.50 -8.47
N GLY A 65 11.27 5.52 -8.94
CA GLY A 65 9.84 5.66 -8.62
C GLY A 65 8.97 4.45 -8.95
N ASP A 66 9.20 3.78 -10.08
CA ASP A 66 8.45 2.57 -10.45
C ASP A 66 8.86 1.34 -9.61
N GLU A 67 10.14 1.22 -9.29
CA GLU A 67 10.67 0.13 -8.46
C GLU A 67 10.19 0.27 -7.01
N ARG A 68 10.24 1.49 -6.46
CA ARG A 68 9.70 1.83 -5.15
C ARG A 68 8.22 1.51 -5.07
N ARG A 69 7.41 1.97 -6.03
CA ARG A 69 5.97 1.65 -6.08
C ARG A 69 5.72 0.16 -6.13
N THR A 70 6.52 -0.59 -6.88
CA THR A 70 6.40 -2.05 -6.96
C THR A 70 6.72 -2.71 -5.62
N ALA A 71 7.80 -2.29 -4.95
CA ALA A 71 8.18 -2.80 -3.64
C ALA A 71 7.08 -2.53 -2.58
N ILE A 72 6.58 -1.29 -2.53
CA ILE A 72 5.49 -0.87 -1.63
C ILE A 72 4.22 -1.66 -1.91
N ARG A 73 3.85 -1.86 -3.18
CA ARG A 73 2.70 -2.65 -3.59
C ARG A 73 2.80 -4.09 -3.10
N VAL A 74 3.95 -4.74 -3.29
CA VAL A 74 4.19 -6.11 -2.85
C VAL A 74 4.10 -6.22 -1.33
N TRP A 75 4.76 -5.31 -0.61
CA TRP A 75 4.70 -5.26 0.85
C TRP A 75 3.28 -5.05 1.36
N GLY A 76 2.55 -4.08 0.80
CA GLY A 76 1.18 -3.77 1.19
C GLY A 76 0.20 -4.92 0.92
N LEU A 77 0.45 -5.72 -0.12
CA LEU A 77 -0.29 -6.96 -0.39
C LEU A 77 -0.01 -8.03 0.66
N THR A 78 1.25 -8.23 1.00
CA THR A 78 1.64 -9.17 2.06
C THR A 78 1.04 -8.75 3.40
N ARG A 79 1.05 -7.46 3.74
CA ARG A 79 0.46 -6.94 4.96
C ARG A 79 -1.07 -7.12 5.01
N ALA A 80 -1.75 -6.91 3.89
CA ALA A 80 -3.19 -7.15 3.79
C ALA A 80 -3.55 -8.63 3.99
N MET A 81 -2.73 -9.55 3.46
CA MET A 81 -2.92 -10.99 3.70
C MET A 81 -2.75 -11.34 5.19
N ARG A 82 -1.71 -10.80 5.85
CA ARG A 82 -1.52 -10.98 7.30
C ARG A 82 -2.73 -10.47 8.09
N ASP A 83 -3.25 -9.29 7.73
CA ASP A 83 -4.43 -8.69 8.39
C ASP A 83 -5.66 -9.61 8.33
N ILE A 84 -5.89 -10.20 7.15
CA ILE A 84 -6.98 -11.14 6.90
C ILE A 84 -6.77 -12.41 7.73
N GLU A 85 -5.56 -12.95 7.76
CA GLU A 85 -5.21 -14.14 8.55
C GLU A 85 -5.43 -13.90 10.05
N GLU A 86 -4.90 -12.80 10.60
CA GLU A 86 -5.08 -12.41 12.01
C GLU A 86 -6.57 -12.22 12.36
N THR A 87 -7.32 -11.55 11.49
CA THR A 87 -8.77 -11.34 11.68
C THR A 87 -9.52 -12.67 11.66
N LEU A 88 -9.19 -13.58 10.75
CA LEU A 88 -9.81 -14.90 10.67
C LEU A 88 -9.48 -15.78 11.88
N GLU A 89 -8.28 -15.66 12.44
CA GLU A 89 -7.91 -16.35 13.68
C GLU A 89 -8.70 -15.82 14.88
N LEU A 90 -8.83 -14.49 15.00
CA LEU A 90 -9.62 -13.87 16.07
C LEU A 90 -11.11 -14.23 16.00
N ALA A 91 -11.65 -14.48 14.81
CA ALA A 91 -13.05 -14.85 14.62
C ALA A 91 -13.36 -16.33 14.93
N ARG A 92 -12.35 -17.18 15.14
CA ARG A 92 -12.51 -18.63 15.45
C ARG A 92 -12.81 -18.93 16.93
N ILE A 93 -13.40 -17.97 17.65
CA ILE A 93 -13.84 -18.12 19.05
C ILE A 93 -15.00 -19.12 19.15
#